data_AF-B9TLN5-F1
#
_entry.id   AF-B9TLN5-F1
#
_cell.length_a   1.000
_cell.length_b   1.000
_cell.length_c   1.000
_cell.angle_alpha   90.00
_cell.angle_beta   90.00
_cell.angle_gamma   90.00
#
_symmetry.space_group_name_H-M   'P 1'
#
loop_
_entity.id
_entity.type
_entity.pdbx_description
1 polymer ?
#
loop_
_entity_poly.entity_id
_entity_poly.type
_entity_poly.pdbx_seq_one_letter_code
_entity_poly.pdbx_strand_id
1 'polypeptide(L)'
;MDTLSRLLSLYTIRTSLDIRCELAAPWVLDEPAATPGVAPFHVIVEGNARVDVPGHATLDLATGDVVVFPSGSAHRLHAGPAADAAPVRPLAGDGPLQRKGNEGIGPATAILCGSFVFDGAARQALARALPDVMV
;
A
#
# COMPACT_ATOMS: atom_id res chain seq x y z
N MET A 1 -18.31 4.03 -19.37
CA MET A 1 -18.17 3.34 -18.08
C MET A 1 -18.04 1.86 -18.38
N ASP A 2 -16.88 1.27 -18.12
CA ASP A 2 -16.65 -0.16 -18.39
C ASP A 2 -17.41 -1.06 -17.40
N THR A 3 -17.41 -2.37 -17.65
CA THR A 3 -18.10 -3.38 -16.84
C THR A 3 -17.60 -3.43 -15.40
N LEU A 4 -16.31 -3.20 -15.18
CA LEU A 4 -15.71 -3.16 -13.85
C LEU A 4 -16.16 -1.91 -13.10
N SER A 5 -16.13 -0.74 -13.74
CA SER A 5 -16.63 0.53 -13.20
C SER A 5 -18.11 0.43 -12.80
N ARG A 6 -18.92 -0.24 -13.62
CA ARG A 6 -20.33 -0.53 -13.29
C ARG A 6 -20.45 -1.47 -12.09
N LEU A 7 -19.64 -2.53 -12.03
CA LEU A 7 -19.66 -3.49 -10.93
C LEU A 7 -19.21 -2.84 -9.61
N LEU A 8 -18.16 -2.00 -9.63
CA LEU A 8 -17.70 -1.22 -8.49
C LEU A 8 -18.78 -0.24 -7.99
N SER A 9 -19.53 0.39 -8.89
CA SER A 9 -20.63 1.30 -8.51
C SER A 9 -21.81 0.62 -7.81
N LEU A 10 -21.93 -0.70 -7.93
CA LEU A 10 -23.01 -1.48 -7.31
C LEU A 10 -22.69 -1.90 -5.86
N TYR A 11 -21.45 -1.75 -5.40
CA TYR A 11 -21.00 -2.18 -4.09
C TYR A 11 -20.55 -1.02 -3.22
N THR A 12 -20.84 -1.09 -1.92
CA THR A 12 -20.37 -0.08 -0.97
C THR A 12 -18.90 -0.35 -0.65
N ILE A 13 -18.00 0.42 -1.25
CA ILE A 13 -16.58 0.37 -0.93
C ILE A 13 -16.35 1.30 0.26
N ARG A 14 -15.86 0.74 1.37
CA ARG A 14 -15.36 1.56 2.47
C ARG A 14 -13.86 1.73 2.31
N THR A 15 -13.40 2.97 2.40
CA THR A 15 -11.98 3.32 2.40
C THR A 15 -11.54 3.66 3.80
N SER A 16 -10.42 3.11 4.21
CA SER A 16 -9.71 3.56 5.39
C SER A 16 -8.35 4.09 4.96
N LEU A 17 -8.02 5.30 5.40
CA LEU A 17 -6.68 5.85 5.32
C LEU A 17 -6.19 5.92 6.75
N ASP A 18 -5.20 5.10 7.08
CA ASP A 18 -4.94 4.74 8.47
C ASP A 18 -3.56 5.23 8.92
N ILE A 19 -2.59 5.25 8.01
CA ILE A 19 -1.17 5.41 8.35
C ILE A 19 -0.50 6.38 7.39
N ARG A 20 0.31 7.29 7.95
CA ARG A 20 1.28 8.11 7.24
C ARG A 20 2.69 7.63 7.59
N CYS A 21 3.41 7.12 6.61
CA CYS A 21 4.81 6.73 6.74
C CYS A 21 5.70 7.90 6.29
N GLU A 22 6.67 8.26 7.13
CA GLU A 22 7.68 9.29 6.88
C GLU A 22 9.06 8.65 7.07
N LEU A 23 9.64 8.19 5.98
CA LEU A 23 10.78 7.28 5.98
C LEU A 23 11.97 7.95 5.32
N ALA A 24 13.17 7.66 5.81
CA ALA A 24 14.43 8.03 5.18
C ALA A 24 15.17 6.77 4.75
N ALA A 25 15.60 6.70 3.49
CA ALA A 25 16.26 5.53 2.97
C ALA A 25 17.60 5.25 3.70
N PRO A 26 18.02 3.97 3.80
CA PRO A 26 17.28 2.78 3.42
C PRO A 26 16.17 2.41 4.42
N TRP A 27 15.06 1.89 3.90
CA TRP A 27 13.91 1.44 4.70
C TRP A 27 13.22 0.26 4.03
N VAL A 28 12.52 -0.56 4.83
CA VAL A 28 11.70 -1.69 4.39
C VAL A 28 10.40 -1.70 5.18
N LEU A 29 9.28 -1.92 4.50
CA LEU A 29 7.97 -2.22 5.05
C LEU A 29 7.50 -3.57 4.53
N ASP A 30 7.47 -4.57 5.41
CA ASP A 30 6.89 -5.88 5.11
C ASP A 30 5.40 -5.87 5.49
N GLU A 31 4.53 -6.00 4.50
CA GLU A 31 3.08 -6.08 4.70
C GLU A 31 2.62 -7.54 4.51
N PRO A 32 2.06 -8.18 5.55
CA PRO A 32 1.53 -9.53 5.42
C PRO A 32 0.30 -9.56 4.51
N ALA A 33 -0.08 -10.76 4.07
CA ALA A 33 -1.33 -10.92 3.34
C ALA A 33 -2.51 -10.43 4.20
N ALA A 34 -3.37 -9.61 3.61
CA ALA A 34 -4.52 -9.05 4.28
C ALA A 34 -5.62 -10.10 4.48
N THR A 35 -6.55 -9.79 5.38
CA THR A 35 -7.73 -10.64 5.56
C THR A 35 -8.63 -10.60 4.31
N PRO A 36 -9.37 -11.69 4.01
CA PRO A 36 -10.21 -11.72 2.81
C PRO A 36 -11.21 -10.56 2.76
N GLY A 37 -11.19 -9.80 1.66
CA GLY A 37 -12.05 -8.63 1.47
C GLY A 37 -11.41 -7.30 1.84
N VAL A 38 -10.15 -7.31 2.27
CA VAL A 38 -9.33 -6.11 2.46
C VAL A 38 -8.32 -6.02 1.32
N ALA A 39 -8.30 -4.89 0.61
CA ALA A 39 -7.30 -4.58 -0.39
C ALA A 39 -6.44 -3.39 0.07
N PRO A 40 -5.21 -3.65 0.53
CA PRO A 40 -4.26 -2.60 0.85
C PRO A 40 -3.96 -1.73 -0.37
N PHE A 41 -3.71 -0.46 -0.13
CA PHE A 41 -3.15 0.45 -1.12
C PHE A 41 -2.12 1.37 -0.48
N HIS A 42 -1.18 1.86 -1.29
CA HIS A 42 -0.16 2.82 -0.88
C HIS A 42 -0.04 3.93 -1.91
N VAL A 43 -0.09 5.17 -1.44
CA VAL A 43 0.11 6.37 -2.25
C VAL A 43 1.48 6.95 -1.95
N ILE A 44 2.34 7.07 -2.96
CA ILE A 44 3.63 7.75 -2.80
C ILE A 44 3.37 9.25 -2.89
N VAL A 45 3.41 9.94 -1.75
CA VAL A 45 3.17 11.38 -1.67
C VAL A 45 4.46 12.19 -1.80
N GLU A 46 5.62 11.59 -1.51
CA GLU A 46 6.93 12.18 -1.73
C GLU A 46 7.98 11.09 -1.96
N GLY A 47 8.94 11.36 -2.83
CA GLY A 47 10.07 10.48 -3.10
C GLY A 47 9.71 9.33 -4.04
N ASN A 48 10.38 8.21 -3.83
CA ASN A 48 10.23 6.98 -4.60
C ASN A 48 10.23 5.76 -3.68
N ALA A 49 9.70 4.66 -4.21
CA ALA A 49 9.65 3.37 -3.54
C ALA A 49 9.74 2.25 -4.59
N ARG A 50 10.12 1.06 -4.15
CA ARG A 50 9.99 -0.18 -4.91
C ARG A 50 9.07 -1.14 -4.19
N VAL A 51 8.34 -1.93 -4.95
CA VAL A 51 7.41 -2.94 -4.44
C VAL A 51 7.79 -4.31 -4.97
N ASP A 52 8.03 -5.24 -4.05
CA ASP A 52 8.13 -6.65 -4.35
C ASP A 52 6.82 -7.36 -4.01
N VAL A 53 6.28 -8.08 -5.00
CA VAL A 53 5.09 -8.92 -4.85
C VAL A 53 5.46 -10.34 -5.29
N PRO A 54 5.15 -11.39 -4.52
CA PRO A 54 5.48 -12.76 -4.89
C PRO A 54 4.94 -13.11 -6.29
N GLY A 55 5.82 -13.56 -7.18
CA GLY A 55 5.44 -13.95 -8.55
C GLY A 55 5.42 -12.81 -9.58
N HIS A 56 5.74 -11.58 -9.18
CA HIS A 56 5.82 -10.42 -10.08
C HIS A 56 7.25 -9.87 -10.15
N ALA A 57 7.54 -9.12 -11.22
CA ALA A 57 8.72 -8.27 -11.25
C ALA A 57 8.57 -7.12 -10.25
N THR A 58 9.68 -6.66 -9.67
CA THR A 58 9.69 -5.48 -8.80
C THR A 58 9.11 -4.29 -9.55
N LEU A 59 8.19 -3.57 -8.90
CA LEU A 59 7.57 -2.36 -9.44
C LEU A 59 8.28 -1.14 -8.87
N ASP A 60 8.67 -0.20 -9.73
CA ASP A 60 9.17 1.11 -9.33
C ASP A 60 7.99 2.09 -9.21
N LEU A 61 7.91 2.81 -8.09
CA LEU A 61 6.90 3.81 -7.82
C LEU A 61 7.53 5.19 -7.62
N ALA A 62 6.92 6.19 -8.21
CA ALA A 62 7.26 7.61 -8.08
C ALA A 62 6.16 8.38 -7.36
N THR A 63 6.47 9.62 -6.99
CA THR A 63 5.48 10.53 -6.40
C THR A 63 4.25 10.68 -7.29
N GLY A 64 3.07 10.46 -6.72
CA GLY A 64 1.78 10.46 -7.40
C GLY A 64 1.22 9.07 -7.70
N ASP A 65 2.06 8.02 -7.68
CA ASP A 65 1.63 6.66 -7.96
C ASP A 65 0.80 6.07 -6.81
N VAL A 66 -0.18 5.23 -7.16
CA VAL A 66 -1.06 4.53 -6.22
C VAL A 66 -1.01 3.05 -6.51
N VAL A 67 -0.30 2.29 -5.69
CA VAL A 67 -0.31 0.83 -5.82
C VAL A 67 -1.48 0.24 -5.02
N VAL A 68 -2.22 -0.68 -5.61
CA VAL A 68 -3.36 -1.38 -4.98
C VAL A 68 -3.16 -2.90 -5.09
N PHE A 69 -3.51 -3.64 -4.04
CA PHE A 69 -3.47 -5.10 -3.98
C PHE A 69 -4.88 -5.67 -3.78
N PRO A 70 -5.68 -5.85 -4.86
CA PRO A 70 -7.10 -6.20 -4.77
C PRO A 70 -7.40 -7.50 -4.01
N SER A 71 -6.52 -8.48 -4.14
CA SER A 71 -6.63 -9.78 -3.48
C SER A 71 -6.04 -9.80 -2.07
N GLY A 72 -5.45 -8.68 -1.62
CA GLY A 72 -4.81 -8.59 -0.31
C GLY A 72 -3.47 -9.32 -0.23
N SER A 73 -2.74 -9.46 -1.35
CA SER A 73 -1.47 -10.18 -1.40
C SER A 73 -0.42 -9.57 -0.46
N ALA A 74 0.39 -10.45 0.17
CA ALA A 74 1.58 -10.01 0.89
C ALA A 74 2.53 -9.29 -0.07
N HIS A 75 3.15 -8.22 0.39
CA HIS A 75 4.05 -7.42 -0.43
C HIS A 75 5.05 -6.67 0.45
N ARG A 76 6.14 -6.23 -0.16
CA ARG A 76 7.20 -5.47 0.51
C ARG A 76 7.39 -4.15 -0.21
N LEU A 77 7.32 -3.04 0.52
CA LEU A 77 7.76 -1.74 0.02
C LEU A 77 9.16 -1.46 0.56
N HIS A 78 10.05 -0.89 -0.26
CA HIS A 78 11.38 -0.53 0.20
C HIS A 78 12.03 0.57 -0.64
N ALA A 79 13.02 1.23 -0.07
CA ALA A 79 13.97 2.06 -0.80
C ALA A 79 15.39 1.81 -0.29
N GLY A 80 16.36 1.77 -1.21
CA GLY A 80 17.75 1.42 -0.90
C GLY A 80 17.98 -0.06 -0.57
N PRO A 81 19.18 -0.41 -0.08
CA PRO A 81 19.55 -1.78 0.30
C PRO A 81 18.83 -2.21 1.59
N ALA A 82 18.09 -3.33 1.53
CA ALA A 82 17.32 -3.83 2.67
C ALA A 82 18.19 -4.23 3.88
N ALA A 83 19.44 -4.64 3.64
CA ALA A 83 20.37 -5.06 4.69
C ALA A 83 20.76 -3.91 5.65
N ASP A 84 20.70 -2.67 5.16
CA ASP A 84 21.10 -1.48 5.91
C ASP A 84 19.89 -0.69 6.45
N ALA A 85 18.67 -1.20 6.22
CA ALA A 85 17.44 -0.49 6.50
C ALA A 85 17.26 -0.18 7.99
N ALA A 86 17.08 1.09 8.33
CA ALA A 86 16.74 1.48 9.70
C ALA A 86 15.31 1.02 10.03
N PRO A 87 15.07 0.48 11.24
CA PRO A 87 13.77 -0.08 11.60
C PRO A 87 12.69 0.99 11.62
N VAL A 88 11.55 0.66 11.00
CA VAL A 88 10.36 1.52 11.03
C VAL A 88 9.65 1.34 12.37
N ARG A 89 9.29 2.45 12.99
CA ARG A 89 8.63 2.51 14.30
C ARG A 89 7.48 3.52 14.31
N PRO A 90 6.52 3.37 15.23
CA PRO A 90 5.51 4.40 15.46
C PRO A 90 6.15 5.73 15.87
N LEU A 91 5.60 6.83 15.39
CA LEU A 91 5.93 8.18 15.82
C LEU A 91 4.78 8.74 16.66
N ALA A 92 5.12 9.55 17.66
CA ALA A 92 4.11 10.33 18.37
C ALA A 92 3.45 11.34 17.41
N GLY A 93 2.15 11.54 17.58
CA GLY A 93 1.37 12.50 16.81
C GLY A 93 -0.03 12.64 17.37
N ASP A 94 -0.61 13.82 17.17
CA ASP A 94 -1.96 14.23 17.56
C ASP A 94 -2.93 14.31 16.37
N GLY A 95 -2.45 13.95 15.17
CA GLY A 95 -3.25 13.88 13.96
C GLY A 95 -4.16 12.64 13.87
N PRO A 96 -5.10 12.63 12.92
CA PRO A 96 -6.05 11.54 12.75
C PRO A 96 -5.44 10.24 12.20
N LEU A 97 -4.22 10.31 11.64
CA LEU A 97 -3.50 9.17 11.10
C LEU A 97 -2.42 8.69 12.06
N GLN A 98 -2.25 7.39 12.16
CA GLN A 98 -1.07 6.82 12.80
C GLN A 98 0.17 7.21 12.00
N ARG A 99 1.24 7.60 12.69
CA ARG A 99 2.51 7.95 12.03
C ARG A 99 3.54 6.85 12.24
N LYS A 100 4.25 6.50 11.17
CA LYS A 100 5.41 5.61 11.21
C LYS A 100 6.62 6.32 10.62
N GLY A 101 7.81 6.07 11.16
CA GLY A 101 9.06 6.61 10.63
C GLY A 101 10.27 5.81 11.06
N ASN A 102 11.46 6.22 10.63
CA ASN A 102 12.72 5.61 11.02
C ASN A 102 13.78 6.69 11.33
N GLU A 103 14.96 6.28 11.81
CA GLU A 103 16.11 7.18 12.03
C GLU A 103 17.09 7.19 10.85
N GLY A 104 16.59 6.91 9.65
CA GLY A 104 17.40 7.05 8.45
C GLY A 104 17.80 8.51 8.22
N ILE A 105 18.88 8.71 7.48
CA ILE A 105 19.38 10.05 7.08
C ILE A 105 19.48 10.21 5.55
N GLY A 106 19.04 9.20 4.79
CA GLY A 106 19.01 9.26 3.33
C GLY A 106 17.81 10.00 2.77
N PRO A 107 17.59 9.91 1.44
CA PRO A 107 16.44 10.53 0.78
C PRO A 107 15.11 10.16 1.45
N ALA A 108 14.24 11.15 1.58
CA ALA A 108 12.93 10.98 2.19
C ALA A 108 11.93 10.30 1.22
N THR A 109 11.09 9.44 1.78
CA THR A 109 9.88 8.91 1.15
C THR A 109 8.71 9.12 2.10
N ALA A 110 7.64 9.72 1.61
CA ALA A 110 6.39 9.80 2.34
C ALA A 110 5.31 8.96 1.64
N ILE A 111 4.61 8.14 2.42
CA ILE A 111 3.59 7.20 1.92
C ILE A 111 2.33 7.34 2.75
N LEU A 112 1.18 7.41 2.08
CA LEU A 112 -0.12 7.23 2.73
C LEU A 112 -0.58 5.80 2.50
N CYS A 113 -0.75 5.04 3.58
CA CYS A 113 -1.17 3.65 3.55
C CYS A 113 -2.63 3.57 3.99
N GLY A 114 -3.40 2.75 3.29
CA GLY A 114 -4.79 2.52 3.59
C GLY A 114 -5.29 1.20 3.03
N SER A 115 -6.59 0.99 3.13
CA SER A 115 -7.23 -0.18 2.56
C SER A 115 -8.64 0.10 2.06
N PHE A 116 -9.04 -0.63 1.03
CA PHE A 116 -10.43 -0.80 0.64
C PHE A 116 -11.00 -2.02 1.33
N VAL A 117 -12.22 -1.91 1.85
CA VAL A 117 -12.96 -3.02 2.45
C VAL A 117 -14.18 -3.31 1.58
N PHE A 118 -14.24 -4.55 1.09
CA PHE A 118 -15.32 -5.09 0.28
C PHE A 118 -16.20 -6.04 1.10
N ASP A 119 -17.51 -5.97 0.90
CA ASP A 119 -18.46 -6.88 1.53
C ASP A 119 -18.74 -8.13 0.68
N GLY A 120 -19.41 -9.10 1.32
CA GLY A 120 -19.91 -10.38 0.79
C GLY A 120 -19.61 -10.70 -0.67
N ALA A 121 -20.54 -10.37 -1.56
CA ALA A 121 -20.48 -10.72 -2.98
C ALA A 121 -19.46 -9.88 -3.77
N ALA A 122 -19.23 -8.63 -3.38
CA ALA A 122 -18.26 -7.73 -4.00
C ALA A 122 -16.85 -8.33 -3.96
N ARG A 123 -16.46 -8.87 -2.79
CA ARG A 123 -15.15 -9.50 -2.56
C ARG A 123 -14.84 -10.58 -3.60
N GLN A 124 -15.76 -11.50 -3.85
CA GLN A 124 -15.50 -12.64 -4.75
C GLN A 124 -15.47 -12.22 -6.22
N ALA A 125 -16.33 -11.26 -6.60
CA ALA A 125 -16.36 -10.76 -7.96
C ALA A 125 -15.10 -9.95 -8.29
N LEU A 126 -14.69 -9.05 -7.39
CA LEU A 126 -13.53 -8.19 -7.58
C LEU A 126 -12.22 -8.96 -7.56
N ALA A 127 -12.05 -9.91 -6.64
CA ALA A 127 -10.86 -10.75 -6.59
C ALA A 127 -10.65 -11.61 -7.86
N ARG A 128 -11.71 -11.89 -8.63
CA ARG A 128 -11.60 -12.61 -9.92
C ARG A 128 -11.45 -11.69 -11.13
N ALA A 129 -11.91 -10.45 -11.02
CA ALA A 129 -11.97 -9.51 -12.13
C ALA A 129 -10.75 -8.59 -12.17
N LEU A 130 -10.09 -8.37 -11.03
CA LEU A 130 -8.96 -7.46 -10.90
C LEU A 130 -7.62 -8.22 -10.95
N PRO A 131 -6.57 -7.59 -11.50
CA PRO A 131 -5.19 -8.08 -11.37
C PRO A 131 -4.75 -8.19 -9.90
N ASP A 132 -3.69 -8.97 -9.65
CA ASP A 132 -3.12 -9.13 -8.31
C ASP A 132 -2.49 -7.84 -7.76
N VAL A 133 -1.98 -6.99 -8.65
CA VAL A 133 -1.41 -5.67 -8.33
C VAL A 133 -1.68 -4.68 -9.47
N MET A 134 -1.95 -3.42 -9.13
CA MET A 134 -2.17 -2.31 -10.05
C MET A 134 -1.43 -1.07 -9.54
N VAL A 135 -0.92 -0.23 -10.44
CA VAL A 135 -0.28 1.08 -10.16
C VAL A 135 -0.99 2.17 -10.94
#